data_AF-A0A8C5DWU1-F1
#
_entry.id   AF-A0A8C5DWU1-F1
#
_cell.length_a   1.000
_cell.length_b   1.000
_cell.length_c   1.000
_cell.angle_alpha   90.00
_cell.angle_beta   90.00
_cell.angle_gamma   90.00
#
_symmetry.space_group_name_H-M   'P 1'
#
loop_
_entity.id
_entity.type
_entity.pdbx_description
1 polymer ?
#
loop_
_entity_poly.entity_id
_entity_poly.type
_entity_poly.pdbx_seq_one_letter_code
_entity_poly.pdbx_strand_id
1 'polypeptide(L)'
;MNPDYSLIIHGGAGENIMLNTHVTGVIEFALQTALTLGSKVLQQGGTSLDAVQRSVEALEDCFIFNAGKGSVLNEKGKNEMEATIIDGSARRSGSVACVQRVKNPIKAARLIMEKTSHSLIVGDGAEEFLQGLEEMEKPVVPEYFLTDIRQKELMAKQSGSK
;
A
#
# COMPACT_ATOMS: atom_id res chain seq x y z
N MET A 1 -4.96 -28.05 -14.06
CA MET A 1 -5.13 -28.29 -12.61
C MET A 1 -5.79 -27.06 -12.03
N ASN A 2 -6.81 -27.22 -11.19
CA ASN A 2 -7.29 -26.09 -10.38
C ASN A 2 -6.19 -25.75 -9.36
N PRO A 3 -5.82 -24.48 -9.17
CA PRO A 3 -4.91 -24.09 -8.11
C PRO A 3 -5.53 -24.41 -6.74
N ASP A 4 -4.74 -24.96 -5.83
CA ASP A 4 -5.13 -25.26 -4.43
C ASP A 4 -5.03 -24.01 -3.53
N TYR A 5 -5.37 -22.84 -4.08
CA TYR A 5 -5.29 -21.57 -3.38
C TYR A 5 -6.42 -20.62 -3.80
N SER A 6 -6.75 -19.69 -2.90
CA SER A 6 -7.61 -18.53 -3.20
C SER A 6 -6.87 -17.26 -2.78
N LEU A 7 -6.83 -16.29 -3.69
CA LEU A 7 -6.26 -14.96 -3.44
C LEU A 7 -7.33 -13.92 -3.74
N ILE A 8 -7.58 -13.05 -2.76
CA ILE A 8 -8.59 -11.99 -2.82
C ILE A 8 -7.89 -10.67 -2.53
N ILE A 9 -8.21 -9.62 -3.28
CA ILE A 9 -7.67 -8.28 -3.12
C ILE A 9 -8.81 -7.24 -3.17
N HIS A 10 -8.56 -6.03 -2.68
CA HIS A 10 -9.44 -4.87 -2.89
C HIS A 10 -8.63 -3.60 -3.15
N GLY A 11 -9.23 -2.62 -3.85
CA GLY A 11 -8.65 -1.29 -4.08
C GLY A 11 -9.25 -0.19 -3.19
N GLY A 12 -10.17 -0.56 -2.29
CA GLY A 12 -10.92 0.37 -1.43
C GLY A 12 -12.43 0.29 -1.69
N ALA A 13 -13.23 0.78 -0.74
CA ALA A 13 -14.69 0.82 -0.82
C ALA A 13 -15.19 2.24 -0.53
N GLY A 14 -16.26 2.68 -1.19
CA GLY A 14 -16.87 4.00 -0.95
C GLY A 14 -17.97 4.36 -1.96
N GLU A 15 -18.89 5.23 -1.55
CA GLU A 15 -20.10 5.59 -2.30
C GLU A 15 -19.88 6.66 -3.38
N ASN A 16 -18.80 7.44 -3.29
CA ASN A 16 -18.51 8.60 -4.18
C ASN A 16 -17.47 8.31 -5.26
N ILE A 17 -17.34 7.06 -5.71
CA ILE A 17 -16.49 6.77 -6.86
C ILE A 17 -17.29 7.15 -8.11
N MET A 18 -17.14 8.39 -8.57
CA MET A 18 -17.70 8.86 -9.84
C MET A 18 -16.97 8.15 -11.00
N LEU A 19 -17.36 6.90 -11.24
CA LEU A 19 -16.80 6.04 -12.26
C LEU A 19 -17.48 6.32 -13.59
N ASN A 20 -16.76 6.98 -14.50
CA ASN A 20 -17.05 6.77 -15.91
C ASN A 20 -16.40 5.45 -16.37
N THR A 21 -16.79 4.97 -17.55
CA THR A 21 -16.30 3.71 -18.12
C THR A 21 -14.78 3.66 -18.26
N HIS A 22 -14.13 4.79 -18.55
CA HIS A 22 -12.67 4.85 -18.65
C HIS A 22 -11.98 4.65 -17.29
N VAL A 23 -12.46 5.33 -16.24
CA VAL A 23 -11.90 5.16 -14.88
C VAL A 23 -12.11 3.73 -14.39
N THR A 24 -13.29 3.15 -14.68
CA THR A 24 -13.59 1.75 -14.35
C THR A 24 -12.59 0.80 -15.00
N GLY A 25 -12.32 0.94 -16.30
CA GLY A 25 -11.36 0.09 -17.00
C GLY A 25 -9.93 0.22 -16.47
N VAL A 26 -9.52 1.41 -16.02
CA VAL A 26 -8.20 1.61 -15.36
C VAL A 26 -8.14 0.88 -14.02
N ILE A 27 -9.19 0.97 -13.20
CA ILE A 27 -9.27 0.27 -11.91
C ILE A 27 -9.25 -1.24 -12.11
N GLU A 28 -10.06 -1.76 -13.04
CA GLU A 28 -10.12 -3.20 -13.34
C GLU A 28 -8.76 -3.71 -13.84
N PHE A 29 -8.10 -2.97 -14.73
CA PHE A 29 -6.76 -3.32 -15.19
C PHE A 29 -5.73 -3.34 -14.05
N ALA A 30 -5.78 -2.34 -13.16
CA ALA A 30 -4.86 -2.26 -12.03
C ALA A 30 -5.10 -3.38 -11.00
N LEU A 31 -6.37 -3.69 -10.69
CA LEU A 31 -6.74 -4.84 -9.84
C LEU A 31 -6.29 -6.15 -10.47
N GLN A 32 -6.57 -6.35 -11.76
CA GLN A 32 -6.13 -7.57 -12.47
C GLN A 32 -4.61 -7.70 -12.45
N THR A 33 -3.89 -6.59 -12.61
CA THR A 33 -2.42 -6.57 -12.53
C THR A 33 -1.93 -7.00 -11.14
N ALA A 34 -2.45 -6.39 -10.07
CA ALA A 34 -2.09 -6.75 -8.70
C ALA A 34 -2.40 -8.22 -8.39
N LEU A 35 -3.60 -8.69 -8.76
CA LEU A 35 -4.03 -10.07 -8.57
C LEU A 35 -3.14 -11.05 -9.34
N THR A 36 -2.76 -10.71 -10.57
CA THR A 36 -1.88 -11.54 -11.41
C THR A 36 -0.50 -11.65 -10.80
N LEU A 37 0.05 -10.55 -10.29
CA LEU A 37 1.38 -10.52 -9.68
C LEU A 37 1.43 -11.37 -8.41
N GLY A 38 0.44 -11.28 -7.51
CA GLY A 38 0.35 -12.16 -6.35
C GLY A 38 0.09 -13.62 -6.71
N SER A 39 -0.81 -13.88 -7.67
CA SER A 39 -1.11 -15.25 -8.14
C SER A 39 0.13 -15.93 -8.72
N LYS A 40 0.99 -15.18 -9.43
CA LYS A 40 2.22 -15.72 -10.01
C LYS A 40 3.20 -16.22 -8.93
N VAL A 41 3.25 -15.55 -7.77
CA VAL A 41 4.04 -16.03 -6.61
C VAL A 41 3.54 -17.40 -6.16
N LEU A 42 2.22 -17.57 -5.99
CA LEU A 42 1.62 -18.85 -5.57
C LEU A 42 1.80 -19.95 -6.62
N GLN A 43 1.64 -19.64 -7.90
CA GLN A 43 1.86 -20.58 -9.01
C GLN A 43 3.31 -21.10 -9.08
N GLN A 44 4.26 -20.31 -8.59
CA GLN A 44 5.68 -20.67 -8.53
C GLN A 44 6.06 -21.36 -7.22
N GLY A 45 5.09 -21.68 -6.35
CA GLY A 45 5.32 -22.34 -5.06
C GLY A 45 5.77 -21.39 -3.95
N GLY A 46 5.62 -20.07 -4.13
CA GLY A 46 5.87 -19.08 -3.10
C GLY A 46 4.81 -19.10 -1.99
N THR A 47 5.08 -18.39 -0.90
CA THR A 47 4.19 -18.37 0.27
C THR A 47 2.99 -17.44 0.07
N SER A 48 1.92 -17.65 0.85
CA SER A 48 0.78 -16.72 0.90
C SER A 48 1.21 -15.32 1.35
N LEU A 49 2.18 -15.24 2.27
CA LEU A 49 2.73 -13.99 2.78
C LEU A 49 3.43 -13.18 1.68
N ASP A 50 4.22 -13.84 0.84
CA ASP A 50 4.89 -13.19 -0.29
C ASP A 50 3.88 -12.78 -1.38
N ALA A 51 2.84 -13.60 -1.60
CA ALA A 51 1.79 -13.30 -2.57
C ALA A 51 0.96 -12.07 -2.20
N VAL A 52 0.57 -11.93 -0.92
CA VAL A 52 -0.19 -10.75 -0.46
C VAL A 52 0.69 -9.50 -0.47
N GLN A 53 1.95 -9.61 -0.03
CA GLN A 53 2.89 -8.49 -0.10
C GLN A 53 3.04 -8.01 -1.55
N ARG A 54 3.29 -8.93 -2.48
CA ARG A 54 3.47 -8.58 -3.90
C ARG A 54 2.23 -7.93 -4.52
N SER A 55 1.03 -8.38 -4.12
CA SER A 55 -0.24 -7.79 -4.56
C SER A 55 -0.40 -6.38 -4.04
N VAL A 56 -0.16 -6.15 -2.75
CA VAL A 56 -0.27 -4.83 -2.13
C VAL A 56 0.78 -3.86 -2.65
N GLU A 57 2.03 -4.30 -2.89
CA GLU A 57 3.05 -3.47 -3.55
C GLU A 57 2.57 -2.94 -4.91
N ALA A 58 1.88 -3.79 -5.70
CA ALA A 58 1.33 -3.36 -6.99
C ALA A 58 0.17 -2.35 -6.83
N LEU A 59 -0.61 -2.45 -5.76
CA LEU A 59 -1.65 -1.47 -5.43
C LEU A 59 -1.03 -0.14 -4.97
N GLU A 60 0.00 -0.20 -4.12
CA GLU A 60 0.76 0.96 -3.64
C GLU A 60 1.52 1.68 -4.76
N ASP A 61 1.99 0.97 -5.78
CA ASP A 61 2.65 1.58 -6.94
C ASP A 61 1.64 2.25 -7.91
N CYS A 62 0.34 2.01 -7.73
CA CYS A 62 -0.71 2.47 -8.62
C CYS A 62 -1.41 3.73 -8.08
N PHE A 63 -1.20 4.85 -8.78
CA PHE A 63 -1.67 6.19 -8.40
C PHE A 63 -3.20 6.33 -8.17
N ILE A 64 -4.00 5.37 -8.65
CA ILE A 64 -5.46 5.42 -8.56
C ILE A 64 -5.97 4.96 -7.19
N PHE A 65 -5.21 4.13 -6.48
CA PHE A 65 -5.61 3.59 -5.18
C PHE A 65 -5.11 4.48 -4.05
N ASN A 66 -5.84 4.48 -2.94
CA ASN A 66 -5.46 5.21 -1.74
C ASN A 66 -4.48 4.38 -0.90
N ALA A 67 -3.29 4.13 -1.44
CA ALA A 67 -2.18 3.45 -0.77
C ALA A 67 -0.89 3.79 -1.51
N GLY A 68 0.24 3.96 -0.81
CA GLY A 68 1.50 4.33 -1.45
C GLY A 68 1.33 5.55 -2.37
N LYS A 69 1.75 5.41 -3.64
CA LYS A 69 1.50 6.37 -4.70
C LYS A 69 -0.01 6.56 -4.89
N GLY A 70 -0.51 7.77 -4.67
CA GLY A 70 -1.96 8.04 -4.71
C GLY A 70 -2.64 8.02 -3.35
N SER A 71 -1.88 7.94 -2.25
CA SER A 71 -2.40 8.17 -0.92
C SER A 71 -3.10 9.52 -0.80
N VAL A 72 -4.14 9.57 0.02
CA VAL A 72 -4.86 10.81 0.36
C VAL A 72 -3.97 11.75 1.16
N LEU A 73 -4.38 13.02 1.21
CA LEU A 73 -3.71 14.06 1.96
C LEU A 73 -4.44 14.30 3.29
N ASN A 74 -3.67 14.55 4.35
CA ASN A 74 -4.20 15.07 5.60
C ASN A 74 -4.60 16.55 5.48
N GLU A 75 -5.12 17.15 6.57
CA GLU A 75 -5.57 18.54 6.60
C GLU A 75 -4.47 19.56 6.21
N LYS A 76 -3.20 19.18 6.41
CA LYS A 76 -2.01 20.00 6.11
C LYS A 76 -1.46 19.74 4.71
N GLY A 77 -2.15 18.93 3.89
CA GLY A 77 -1.72 18.61 2.54
C GLY A 77 -0.56 17.61 2.46
N LYS A 78 -0.34 16.80 3.51
CA LYS A 78 0.72 15.78 3.54
C LYS A 78 0.17 14.37 3.40
N ASN A 79 0.93 13.49 2.78
CA ASN A 79 0.69 12.05 2.81
C ASN A 79 1.31 11.46 4.08
N GLU A 80 0.49 10.77 4.87
CA GLU A 80 0.92 9.98 6.02
C GLU A 80 0.34 8.58 5.85
N MET A 81 1.20 7.60 5.61
CA MET A 81 0.78 6.26 5.19
C MET A 81 0.99 5.24 6.30
N GLU A 82 0.24 4.16 6.19
CA GLU A 82 0.27 3.02 7.09
C GLU A 82 0.09 1.72 6.32
N ALA A 83 0.65 0.64 6.85
CA ALA A 83 0.45 -0.71 6.34
C ALA A 83 0.71 -1.74 7.43
N THR A 84 0.05 -2.89 7.30
CA THR A 84 0.21 -4.04 8.19
C THR A 84 0.28 -5.31 7.36
N ILE A 85 1.15 -6.23 7.76
CA ILE A 85 1.21 -7.59 7.23
C ILE A 85 1.21 -8.61 8.37
N ILE A 86 0.52 -9.73 8.17
CA ILE A 86 0.31 -10.77 9.18
C ILE A 86 0.59 -12.14 8.58
N ASP A 87 1.47 -12.90 9.24
CA ASP A 87 1.68 -14.32 8.99
C ASP A 87 0.84 -15.14 9.98
N GLY A 88 -0.29 -15.66 9.49
CA GLY A 88 -1.20 -16.49 10.30
C GLY A 88 -0.61 -17.83 10.72
N SER A 89 0.36 -18.37 9.97
CA SER A 89 0.99 -19.65 10.29
C SER A 89 1.96 -19.53 11.46
N ALA A 90 2.75 -18.46 11.47
CA ALA A 90 3.71 -18.17 12.53
C ALA A 90 3.14 -17.31 13.67
N ARG A 91 1.91 -16.77 13.52
CA ARG A 91 1.28 -15.83 14.45
C ARG A 91 2.16 -14.59 14.72
N ARG A 92 2.74 -14.03 13.65
CA ARG A 92 3.56 -12.82 13.70
C ARG A 92 2.97 -11.73 12.82
N SER A 93 3.24 -10.49 13.16
CA SER A 93 2.76 -9.32 12.43
C SER A 93 3.80 -8.20 12.48
N GLY A 94 3.82 -7.38 11.45
CA GLY A 94 4.55 -6.11 11.44
C GLY A 94 3.71 -5.03 10.80
N SER A 95 3.88 -3.81 11.29
CA SER A 95 3.08 -2.66 10.90
C SER A 95 3.91 -1.40 10.94
N VAL A 96 3.58 -0.48 10.05
CA VAL A 96 4.13 0.86 10.01
C VAL A 96 3.00 1.88 9.95
N ALA A 97 3.16 3.05 10.55
CA ALA A 97 2.20 4.16 10.43
C ALA A 97 2.90 5.52 10.41
N CYS A 98 2.18 6.55 9.94
CA CYS A 98 2.67 7.93 9.84
C CYS A 98 3.97 8.10 9.02
N VAL A 99 4.29 7.18 8.11
CA VAL A 99 5.46 7.30 7.23
C VAL A 99 5.13 8.17 6.03
N GLN A 100 6.10 8.98 5.60
CA GLN A 100 5.93 10.00 4.57
C GLN A 100 6.89 9.82 3.39
N ARG A 101 7.93 8.98 3.53
CA ARG A 101 9.00 8.81 2.54
C ARG A 101 9.24 7.35 2.15
N VAL A 102 8.47 6.43 2.71
CA VAL A 102 8.52 5.00 2.41
C VAL A 102 7.68 4.71 1.17
N LYS A 103 8.33 4.39 0.04
CA LYS A 103 7.66 4.15 -1.24
C LYS A 103 6.56 3.09 -1.16
N ASN A 104 6.87 1.95 -0.52
CA ASN A 104 5.98 0.81 -0.35
C ASN A 104 5.83 0.46 1.14
N PRO A 105 4.87 1.08 1.86
CA PRO A 105 4.62 0.80 3.28
C PRO A 105 4.48 -0.68 3.63
N ILE A 106 3.93 -1.53 2.75
CA ILE A 106 3.81 -2.97 3.01
C ILE A 106 5.16 -3.68 3.14
N LYS A 107 6.18 -3.26 2.37
CA LYS A 107 7.55 -3.78 2.51
C LYS A 107 8.16 -3.39 3.86
N ALA A 108 7.93 -2.15 4.28
CA ALA A 108 8.37 -1.69 5.59
C ALA A 108 7.69 -2.47 6.73
N ALA A 109 6.39 -2.72 6.62
CA ALA A 109 5.65 -3.56 7.56
C ALA A 109 6.23 -5.00 7.63
N ARG A 110 6.60 -5.59 6.48
CA ARG A 110 7.28 -6.88 6.42
C ARG A 110 8.62 -6.87 7.14
N LEU A 111 9.44 -5.86 6.92
CA LEU A 111 10.75 -5.78 7.57
C LEU A 111 10.63 -5.57 9.08
N ILE A 112 9.65 -4.79 9.55
CA ILE A 112 9.37 -4.66 11.00
C ILE A 112 9.05 -6.03 11.59
N MET A 113 8.21 -6.84 10.92
CA MET A 113 7.87 -8.20 11.36
C MET A 113 9.09 -9.14 11.42
N GLU A 114 10.02 -9.03 10.48
CA GLU A 114 11.13 -9.98 10.32
C GLU A 114 12.40 -9.57 11.06
N LYS A 115 12.63 -8.28 11.27
CA LYS A 115 13.90 -7.72 11.75
C LYS A 115 13.81 -7.13 13.16
N THR A 116 12.62 -7.09 13.75
CA THR A 116 12.41 -6.51 15.09
C THR A 116 11.59 -7.43 15.98
N SER A 117 11.61 -7.17 17.29
CA SER A 117 10.69 -7.79 18.26
C SER A 117 9.38 -7.02 18.42
N HIS A 118 9.16 -5.97 17.61
CA HIS A 118 8.00 -5.08 17.68
C HIS A 118 7.01 -5.37 16.56
N SER A 119 5.71 -5.20 16.85
CA SER A 119 4.65 -5.38 15.84
C SER A 119 4.25 -4.09 15.13
N LEU A 120 4.63 -2.92 15.67
CA LEU A 120 4.32 -1.60 15.12
C LEU A 120 5.45 -0.63 15.45
N ILE A 121 5.92 0.11 14.44
CA ILE A 121 6.80 1.27 14.60
C ILE A 121 6.21 2.41 13.77
N VAL A 122 6.27 3.65 14.24
CA VAL A 122 5.55 4.78 13.63
C VAL A 122 6.44 5.99 13.38
N GLY A 123 6.07 6.80 12.40
CA GLY A 123 6.66 8.11 12.10
C GLY A 123 8.15 8.06 11.80
N ASP A 124 8.87 9.09 12.23
CA ASP A 124 10.30 9.25 11.98
C ASP A 124 11.13 8.07 12.51
N GLY A 125 10.75 7.50 13.66
CA GLY A 125 11.44 6.33 14.22
C GLY A 125 11.32 5.09 13.33
N ALA A 126 10.21 4.94 12.58
CA ALA A 126 10.10 3.89 11.58
C ALA A 126 11.02 4.17 10.38
N GLU A 127 11.05 5.41 9.89
CA GLU A 127 11.90 5.77 8.74
C GLU A 127 13.39 5.67 9.04
N GLU A 128 13.82 6.07 10.24
CA GLU A 128 15.20 5.93 10.72
C GLU A 128 15.63 4.45 10.78
N PHE A 129 14.77 3.60 11.36
CA PHE A 129 15.02 2.16 11.41
C PHE A 129 15.16 1.58 9.99
N LEU A 130 14.23 1.91 9.09
CA LEU A 130 14.21 1.39 7.72
C LEU A 130 15.41 1.84 6.89
N GLN A 131 15.92 3.05 7.10
CA GLN A 131 17.12 3.56 6.43
C GLN A 131 18.39 2.78 6.80
N GLY A 132 18.40 2.10 7.95
CA GLY A 132 19.51 1.24 8.36
C GLY A 132 19.52 -0.15 7.70
N LEU A 133 18.49 -0.51 6.93
CA LEU A 133 18.36 -1.83 6.29
C LEU A 133 18.76 -1.79 4.82
N GLU A 134 19.59 -2.74 4.40
CA GLU A 134 20.02 -2.87 3.00
C GLU A 134 18.86 -3.29 2.08
N GLU A 135 17.85 -3.98 2.63
CA GLU A 135 16.68 -4.45 1.89
C GLU A 135 15.67 -3.33 1.57
N MET A 136 15.81 -2.15 2.16
CA MET A 136 14.91 -1.03 1.92
C MET A 136 15.31 -0.20 0.71
N GLU A 137 14.31 0.11 -0.12
CA GLU A 137 14.46 1.11 -1.16
C GLU A 137 14.77 2.48 -0.54
N LYS A 138 15.57 3.28 -1.25
CA LYS A 138 15.90 4.64 -0.80
C LYS A 138 14.61 5.44 -0.57
N PRO A 139 14.57 6.29 0.48
CA PRO A 139 13.42 7.15 0.73
C PRO A 139 13.09 7.98 -0.50
N VAL A 140 11.80 8.06 -0.84
CA VAL A 140 11.30 8.91 -1.91
C VAL A 140 10.92 10.29 -1.37
N VAL A 141 10.86 11.27 -2.25
CA VAL A 141 10.38 12.62 -1.90
C VAL A 141 8.85 12.63 -1.83
N PRO A 142 8.23 13.50 -1.00
CA PRO A 142 6.77 13.54 -0.83
C PRO A 142 5.99 13.67 -2.15
N GLU A 143 6.55 14.35 -3.15
CA GLU A 143 5.94 14.55 -4.47
C GLU A 143 5.69 13.25 -5.23
N TYR A 144 6.38 12.15 -4.88
CA TYR A 144 6.12 10.84 -5.45
C TYR A 144 4.69 10.36 -5.17
N PHE A 145 4.15 10.68 -3.99
CA PHE A 145 2.83 10.23 -3.54
C PHE A 145 1.70 11.13 -4.02
N LEU A 146 2.01 12.39 -4.35
CA LEU A 146 1.05 13.40 -4.76
C LEU A 146 0.45 13.07 -6.12
N THR A 147 -0.87 13.20 -6.22
CA THR A 147 -1.61 13.11 -7.48
C THR A 147 -2.66 14.19 -7.57
N ASP A 148 -2.95 14.66 -8.79
CA ASP A 148 -3.98 15.67 -9.04
C ASP A 148 -5.35 15.26 -8.49
N ILE A 149 -5.65 13.95 -8.50
CA ILE A 149 -6.91 13.40 -8.00
C ILE A 149 -7.03 13.68 -6.50
N ARG A 150 -6.00 13.34 -5.71
CA ARG A 150 -6.01 13.52 -4.25
C ARG A 150 -5.92 14.98 -3.83
N GLN A 151 -5.23 15.81 -4.61
CA GLN A 151 -5.23 17.26 -4.40
C GLN A 151 -6.63 17.87 -4.58
N LYS A 152 -7.33 17.51 -5.66
CA LYS A 152 -8.72 17.96 -5.90
C LYS A 152 -9.68 17.48 -4.81
N GLU A 153 -9.51 16.24 -4.33
CA GLU A 153 -10.30 15.71 -3.21
C GLU A 153 -10.10 16.52 -1.92
N LEU A 154 -8.85 16.88 -1.57
CA LEU A 154 -8.59 17.73 -0.40
C LEU A 154 -9.23 19.11 -0.56
N MET A 155 -9.06 19.75 -1.74
CA MET A 155 -9.65 21.06 -2.02
C MET A 155 -11.18 21.04 -1.92
N ALA A 156 -11.83 20.01 -2.44
CA ALA A 156 -13.29 19.84 -2.34
C ALA A 156 -13.76 19.66 -0.88
N LYS A 157 -13.02 18.91 -0.05
CA LYS A 157 -13.32 18.77 1.38
C LYS A 157 -13.17 20.08 2.14
N GLN A 158 -12.11 20.83 1.84
CA GLN A 158 -11.85 22.15 2.45
C GLN A 158 -12.88 23.21 2.04
N SER A 159 -13.38 23.18 0.80
CA SER A 159 -14.40 24.13 0.32
C SER A 159 -15.81 23.80 0.82
N GLY A 160 -16.14 22.52 1.00
CA GLY A 160 -17.42 22.06 1.56
C GLY A 160 -17.54 22.12 3.08
N SER A 161 -16.47 22.50 3.79
CA SER A 161 -16.44 22.66 5.26
C SER A 161 -16.68 24.12 5.70
N LYS A 162 -17.22 24.97 4.82
CA LYS A 162 -17.62 26.36 5.09
C LYS A 162 -19.12 26.53 5.10
#